data_AF-A0A8S2XK31-F1
#
_entry.id   AF-A0A8S2XK31-F1
#
_cell.length_a   1.000
_cell.length_b   1.000
_cell.length_c   1.000
_cell.angle_alpha   90.00
_cell.angle_beta   90.00
_cell.angle_gamma   90.00
#
_symmetry.space_group_name_H-M   'P 1'
#
loop_
_entity.id
_entity.type
_entity.pdbx_description
1 polymer ?
#
loop_
_entity_poly.entity_id
_entity_poly.type
_entity_poly.pdbx_seq_one_letter_code
_entity_poly.pdbx_strand_id
1 'polypeptide(L)'
;GRCRVIHYQDIVTAKDFTPYPDTFFYILTYNPEARRLANTQGEIRVGPSHQAKLPIYKPLDDDIPEKCDDYESPIWRNKISDIDLSMYLQAARSIAAFA
;
A
#
# COMPACT_ATOMS: atom_id res chain seq x y z
N GLY A 1 -1.27 14.45 -45.82
CA GLY A 1 -0.21 13.53 -46.28
C GLY A 1 -0.48 12.15 -45.73
N ARG A 2 0.18 11.11 -46.27
CA ARG A 2 0.17 9.77 -45.65
C ARG A 2 1.28 9.73 -44.60
N CYS A 3 1.02 9.13 -43.44
CA CYS A 3 2.03 8.93 -42.41
C CYS A 3 2.15 7.45 -42.02
N ARG A 4 3.26 7.10 -41.36
CA ARG A 4 3.54 5.77 -40.82
C ARG A 4 3.72 5.86 -39.31
N VAL A 5 3.01 5.01 -38.57
CA VAL A 5 3.10 4.96 -37.10
C VAL A 5 3.54 3.58 -36.67
N ILE A 6 4.62 3.49 -35.89
CA ILE A 6 5.23 2.23 -35.44
C ILE A 6 4.95 2.03 -33.94
N HIS A 7 4.51 0.83 -33.55
CA HIS A 7 4.36 0.46 -32.14
C HIS A 7 5.66 -0.15 -31.62
N TYR A 8 6.08 0.30 -30.44
CA TYR A 8 7.16 -0.31 -29.67
C TYR A 8 6.63 -0.80 -28.32
N GLN A 9 7.09 -1.97 -27.90
CA GLN A 9 6.63 -2.62 -26.67
C GLN A 9 6.99 -1.81 -25.42
N ASP A 10 8.15 -1.15 -25.46
CA ASP A 10 8.67 -0.34 -24.38
C ASP A 10 9.57 0.78 -24.92
N ILE A 11 10.04 1.64 -24.02
CA ILE A 11 10.97 2.71 -24.38
C ILE A 11 12.33 2.19 -24.87
N VAL A 12 12.68 0.93 -24.59
CA VAL A 12 13.98 0.35 -24.96
C VAL A 12 13.97 0.03 -26.45
N THR A 13 12.97 -0.72 -26.89
CA THR A 13 12.75 -1.07 -28.30
C THR A 13 12.51 0.18 -29.15
N ALA A 14 11.88 1.23 -28.60
CA ALA A 14 11.66 2.49 -29.31
C ALA A 14 12.93 3.26 -29.70
N LYS A 15 14.10 2.94 -29.13
CA LYS A 15 15.36 3.59 -29.49
C LYS A 15 15.83 3.26 -30.91
N ASP A 16 15.42 2.12 -31.44
CA ASP A 16 15.73 1.73 -32.82
C ASP A 16 14.92 2.53 -33.85
N PHE A 17 14.07 3.45 -33.37
CA PHE A 17 13.35 4.38 -34.22
C PHE A 17 14.31 5.30 -34.98
N THR A 18 14.29 5.16 -36.30
CA THR A 18 14.96 6.10 -37.20
C THR A 18 13.98 7.18 -37.63
N PRO A 19 14.23 8.47 -37.31
CA PRO A 19 13.32 9.54 -37.68
C PRO A 19 13.35 9.76 -39.19
N TYR A 20 12.17 9.66 -39.80
CA TYR A 20 11.93 10.00 -41.20
C TYR A 20 10.73 10.94 -41.30
N PRO A 21 10.64 11.76 -42.36
CA PRO A 21 9.45 12.55 -42.64
C PRO A 21 8.19 11.68 -42.59
N ASP A 22 7.12 12.22 -42.02
CA ASP A 22 5.83 11.55 -41.86
C ASP A 22 5.86 10.18 -41.14
N THR A 23 6.91 9.91 -40.35
CA THR A 23 7.02 8.69 -39.53
C THR A 23 7.01 9.05 -38.05
N PHE A 24 6.18 8.36 -37.27
CA PHE A 24 6.02 8.51 -35.83
C PHE A 24 6.09 7.17 -35.12
N PHE A 25 6.20 7.18 -33.79
CA PHE A 25 6.10 5.96 -32.98
C PHE A 25 5.27 6.20 -31.72
N TYR A 26 4.80 5.10 -31.11
CA TYR A 26 4.17 5.14 -29.79
C TYR A 26 4.58 3.93 -28.96
N ILE A 27 4.65 4.14 -27.64
CA ILE A 27 4.98 3.14 -26.62
C ILE A 27 3.89 3.00 -25.56
N LEU A 28 2.92 3.92 -25.53
CA LEU A 28 1.82 3.94 -24.58
C LEU A 28 0.51 3.90 -25.36
N THR A 29 -0.41 3.06 -24.93
CA THR A 29 -1.80 3.09 -25.42
C THR A 29 -2.64 3.94 -24.48
N TYR A 30 -3.47 4.81 -25.03
CA TYR A 30 -4.36 5.66 -24.24
C TYR A 30 -5.78 5.10 -24.31
N ASN A 31 -6.41 4.90 -23.15
CA ASN A 31 -7.83 4.57 -23.07
C ASN A 31 -8.63 5.88 -22.89
N PRO A 32 -9.39 6.34 -23.92
CA PRO A 32 -10.11 7.61 -23.87
C PRO A 32 -11.29 7.60 -22.90
N GLU A 33 -11.93 6.46 -22.67
CA GLU A 33 -13.07 6.33 -21.77
C GLU A 33 -12.64 6.49 -20.30
N ALA A 34 -11.51 5.87 -19.94
CA ALA A 34 -10.99 5.90 -18.57
C ALA A 34 -10.01 7.05 -18.28
N ARG A 35 -9.59 7.81 -19.32
CA ARG A 35 -8.52 8.83 -19.24
C ARG A 35 -7.22 8.30 -18.61
N ARG A 36 -6.85 7.07 -18.97
CA ARG A 36 -5.65 6.39 -18.44
C ARG A 36 -4.68 6.03 -19.55
N LEU A 37 -3.39 6.19 -19.27
CA LEU A 37 -2.32 5.62 -20.08
C LEU A 37 -2.14 4.16 -19.63
N ALA A 38 -2.26 3.23 -20.56
CA ALA A 38 -1.90 1.85 -20.34
C ALA A 38 -0.38 1.72 -20.45
N ASN A 39 0.28 1.82 -19.30
CA ASN A 39 1.51 1.10 -19.03
C ASN A 39 1.47 0.61 -17.60
N THR A 40 1.06 -0.65 -17.46
CA THR A 40 1.18 -1.38 -16.21
C THR A 40 1.99 -2.63 -16.50
N GLN A 41 3.30 -2.47 -16.62
CA GLN A 41 4.14 -3.60 -16.24
C GLN A 41 4.40 -3.51 -14.73
N GLY A 42 3.35 -3.79 -13.96
CA GLY A 42 3.47 -4.12 -12.55
C GLY A 42 4.10 -5.51 -12.44
N GLU A 43 5.41 -5.59 -12.60
CA GLU A 43 6.13 -6.85 -12.52
C GLU A 43 6.37 -7.25 -11.06
N ILE A 44 5.90 -8.45 -10.70
CA ILE A 44 6.18 -9.07 -9.41
C ILE A 44 7.62 -9.59 -9.44
N ARG A 45 8.47 -9.03 -8.58
CA ARG A 45 9.85 -9.47 -8.45
C ARG A 45 9.94 -10.62 -7.47
N VAL A 46 10.48 -11.75 -7.93
CA VAL A 46 10.72 -12.92 -7.10
C VAL A 46 12.22 -13.06 -6.89
N GLY A 47 12.62 -13.26 -5.65
CA GLY A 47 14.00 -13.52 -5.28
C GLY A 47 14.29 -13.15 -3.84
N PRO A 48 15.42 -13.61 -3.27
CA PRO A 48 15.75 -13.42 -1.85
C PRO A 48 15.76 -11.97 -1.37
N SER A 49 15.90 -10.99 -2.28
CA SER A 49 15.88 -9.56 -1.96
C SER A 49 14.48 -8.97 -1.80
N HIS A 50 13.45 -9.61 -2.36
CA HIS A 50 12.05 -9.17 -2.32
C HIS A 50 11.19 -10.09 -1.47
N GLN A 51 11.70 -11.28 -1.16
CA GLN A 51 11.04 -12.27 -0.33
C GLN A 51 11.55 -12.18 1.10
N ALA A 52 10.64 -12.14 2.06
CA ALA A 52 11.01 -12.21 3.47
C ALA A 52 11.63 -13.57 3.80
N LYS A 53 12.69 -13.58 4.62
CA LYS A 53 13.19 -14.82 5.21
C LYS A 53 12.18 -15.30 6.23
N LEU A 54 11.64 -16.50 6.02
CA LEU A 54 10.70 -17.08 6.97
C LEU A 54 11.41 -17.37 8.30
N PRO A 55 10.82 -16.98 9.45
CA PRO A 55 11.34 -17.38 10.74
C PRO A 55 11.22 -18.89 10.90
N ILE A 56 12.14 -19.49 11.67
CA ILE A 56 12.05 -20.91 12.04
C ILE A 56 10.83 -21.07 12.93
N TYR A 57 10.03 -22.10 12.66
CA TYR A 57 8.90 -22.43 13.52
C TYR A 57 9.38 -22.71 14.94
N LYS A 58 8.81 -21.99 15.91
CA LYS A 58 8.98 -22.26 17.33
C LYS A 58 7.63 -22.69 17.89
N PRO A 59 7.51 -23.86 18.53
CA PRO A 59 6.31 -24.21 19.27
C PRO A 59 6.05 -23.15 20.35
N LEU A 60 4.78 -22.97 20.74
CA LEU A 60 4.44 -22.17 21.91
C LEU A 60 4.96 -22.92 23.14
N ASP A 61 6.22 -22.71 23.50
CA ASP A 61 6.71 -22.99 24.84
C ASP A 61 6.40 -21.77 25.73
N ASP A 62 6.19 -22.02 27.03
CA ASP A 62 5.61 -21.09 28.01
C ASP A 62 6.38 -19.78 28.25
N ASP A 63 7.56 -19.60 27.66
CA ASP A 63 8.36 -18.37 27.75
C ASP A 63 8.41 -17.67 26.38
N ILE A 64 7.38 -16.87 26.09
CA ILE A 64 7.43 -15.88 25.00
C ILE A 64 8.50 -14.84 25.41
N PRO A 65 9.65 -14.77 24.71
CA PRO A 65 10.77 -13.95 25.18
C PRO A 65 10.51 -12.44 24.98
N GLU A 66 9.53 -12.10 24.17
CA GLU A 66 9.16 -10.73 23.84
C GLU A 66 8.10 -10.23 24.82
N LYS A 67 8.49 -9.30 25.70
CA LYS A 67 7.55 -8.68 26.63
C LYS A 67 6.71 -7.69 25.85
N CYS A 68 5.40 -7.94 25.74
CA CYS A 68 4.48 -7.03 25.05
C CYS A 68 4.59 -5.57 25.55
N ASP A 69 4.88 -5.37 26.84
CA ASP A 69 5.02 -4.04 27.45
C ASP A 69 6.10 -3.15 26.79
N ASP A 70 7.07 -3.72 26.05
CA ASP A 70 8.09 -2.95 25.32
C ASP A 70 7.56 -2.36 23.99
N TYR A 71 6.49 -2.93 23.44
CA TYR A 71 5.94 -2.56 22.12
C TYR A 71 4.54 -1.96 22.21
N GLU A 72 3.81 -2.26 23.27
CA GLU A 72 2.49 -1.75 23.53
C GLU A 72 2.33 -1.31 24.98
N SER A 73 1.58 -0.24 25.18
CA SER A 73 1.16 0.19 26.53
C SER A 73 -0.36 0.15 26.62
N PRO A 74 -0.94 -0.56 27.60
CA PRO A 74 -2.39 -0.65 27.71
C PRO A 74 -2.96 0.68 28.18
N ILE A 75 -3.66 1.37 27.27
CA ILE A 75 -4.26 2.68 27.55
C ILE A 75 -5.52 2.54 28.41
N TRP A 76 -6.23 1.43 28.29
CA TRP A 76 -7.44 1.17 29.05
C TRP A 76 -7.51 -0.30 29.48
N ARG A 77 -7.77 -0.52 30.77
CA ARG A 77 -8.19 -1.82 31.30
C ARG A 77 -9.40 -1.55 32.19
N ASN A 78 -10.49 -2.27 31.95
CA ASN A 78 -11.68 -2.09 32.77
C ASN A 78 -11.39 -2.63 34.18
N LYS A 79 -11.35 -1.73 35.16
CA LYS A 79 -11.12 -2.05 36.58
C LYS A 79 -12.28 -1.62 37.48
N ILE A 80 -13.34 -1.07 36.89
CA ILE A 80 -14.51 -0.54 37.60
C ILE A 80 -15.78 -1.22 37.08
N SER A 81 -16.85 -1.13 37.85
CA SER A 81 -18.14 -1.65 37.37
C SER A 81 -18.65 -0.81 36.20
N ASP A 82 -19.44 -1.42 35.33
CA ASP A 82 -20.00 -0.71 34.18
C ASP A 82 -20.95 0.42 34.61
N ILE A 83 -21.56 0.30 35.79
CA ILE A 83 -22.41 1.34 36.39
C ILE A 83 -21.56 2.59 36.69
N ASP A 84 -20.44 2.42 37.40
CA ASP A 84 -19.55 3.53 37.76
C ASP A 84 -18.88 4.15 36.53
N LEU A 85 -18.48 3.33 35.55
CA LEU A 85 -17.94 3.80 34.28
C LEU A 85 -18.97 4.66 33.53
N SER A 86 -20.22 4.19 33.46
CA SER A 86 -21.31 4.92 32.80
C SER A 86 -21.60 6.25 33.49
N MET A 87 -21.59 6.27 34.82
CA MET A 87 -21.72 7.50 35.60
C MET A 87 -20.58 8.48 35.32
N TYR A 88 -19.32 8.02 35.31
CA TYR A 88 -18.16 8.85 34.99
C TYR A 88 -18.26 9.44 33.58
N LEU A 89 -18.59 8.62 32.57
CA LEU A 89 -18.76 9.08 31.20
C LEU A 89 -19.88 10.11 31.06
N GLN A 90 -20.99 9.93 31.79
CA GLN A 90 -22.08 10.90 31.82
C GLN A 90 -21.63 12.24 32.40
N ALA A 91 -20.91 12.21 33.53
CA ALA A 91 -20.37 13.42 34.15
C ALA A 91 -19.37 14.15 33.24
N ALA A 92 -18.44 13.41 32.61
CA ALA A 92 -17.47 13.98 31.69
C ALA A 92 -18.14 14.68 30.49
N ARG A 93 -19.21 14.09 29.93
CA ARG A 93 -20.02 14.70 28.86
C ARG A 93 -20.72 15.97 29.32
N SER A 94 -21.29 15.97 30.53
CA SER A 94 -21.90 17.17 31.10
C SER A 94 -20.87 18.30 31.22
N ILE A 95 -19.67 18.03 31.75
CA ILE A 95 -18.59 19.04 31.85
C ILE A 95 -18.25 19.60 30.47
N ALA A 96 -18.07 18.74 29.46
CA ALA A 96 -17.80 19.18 28.09
C ALA A 96 -18.94 20.01 27.46
N ALA A 97 -20.19 19.78 27.86
CA ALA A 97 -21.34 20.56 27.37
C ALA A 97 -21.46 21.94 28.04
N PHE A 98 -20.82 22.14 29.20
CA PHE A 98 -20.77 23.42 29.91
C PHE A 98 -19.49 24.22 29.63
N ALA A 99 -18.50 23.64 28.97
CA ALA A 99 -17.23 24.27 28.55
C ALA A 99 -17.32 24.81 27.11
#